data_AF-A0A5Q4DXL4-F1
#
_entry.id   AF-A0A5Q4DXL4-F1
#
_cell.length_a   1.000
_cell.length_b   1.000
_cell.length_c   1.000
_cell.angle_alpha   90.00
_cell.angle_beta   90.00
_cell.angle_gamma   90.00
#
_symmetry.space_group_name_H-M   'P 1'
#
loop_
_entity.id
_entity.type
_entity.pdbx_description
1 polymer ?
#
loop_
_entity_poly.entity_id
_entity_poly.type
_entity_poly.pdbx_seq_one_letter_code
_entity_poly.pdbx_strand_id
1 'polypeptide(L)'
;MGVLGQLRLRGERQAKLLRCLRKSASLKPRTVRTDTIRPRDILAFVTLRNEVLRLPYFLDYYRAQGVQHFLIVDNGSSDGTTEYLEGQRDVSLWVTTDSYKRASYGVDWLNHLLWRYGAGHWVLVLDVDEFLLYPFCDTRPLQALTDWLDSQGRRSFGAMLLDMYPKGPIAAQPYQAGQNPFEIARYFDSGNFSIRHNPKYNNLWIQGGVRQRVVMAQTPARAPALNKTPLVNWSRKYAYISSTHTLLPRGLNKVYDESGGEFASGVLLHAKFLDTILEKAQEELQRGEHYAGSREYRAYQASLSHSQDLWCEWSTEYINWRQLEILGLMSKGDWA
;
A
#
# COMPACT_ATOMS: atom_id res chain seq x y z
N MET A 1 8.48 -0.01 27.93
CA MET A 1 9.38 -1.04 27.34
C MET A 1 10.79 -0.82 27.88
N GLY A 2 11.37 -1.81 28.55
CA GLY A 2 12.73 -1.71 29.11
C GLY A 2 13.84 -1.75 28.05
N VAL A 3 15.07 -1.49 28.49
CA VAL A 3 16.28 -1.39 27.64
C VAL A 3 16.49 -2.63 26.76
N LEU A 4 16.31 -3.84 27.31
CA LEU A 4 16.43 -5.10 26.57
C LEU A 4 15.44 -5.18 25.39
N GLY A 5 14.21 -4.70 25.57
CA GLY A 5 13.20 -4.66 24.52
C GLY A 5 13.60 -3.70 23.40
N GLN A 6 14.16 -2.54 23.74
CA GLN A 6 14.66 -1.57 22.77
C GLN A 6 15.86 -2.13 21.97
N LEU A 7 16.80 -2.80 22.65
CA LEU A 7 17.94 -3.46 22.00
C LEU A 7 17.48 -4.58 21.06
N ARG A 8 16.48 -5.38 21.45
CA ARG A 8 15.90 -6.43 20.61
C ARG A 8 15.29 -5.86 19.33
N LEU A 9 14.49 -4.80 19.43
CA LEU A 9 13.91 -4.14 18.25
C LEU A 9 14.99 -3.48 17.38
N ARG A 10 16.03 -2.90 17.98
CA ARG A 10 17.19 -2.39 17.23
C ARG A 10 17.89 -3.53 16.48
N GLY A 11 18.10 -4.68 17.11
CA GLY A 11 18.65 -5.87 16.48
C GLY A 11 17.80 -6.38 15.32
N GLU A 12 16.48 -6.48 15.52
CA GLU A 12 15.51 -6.86 14.48
C GLU A 12 15.60 -5.94 13.25
N ARG A 13 15.67 -4.62 13.49
CA ARG A 13 15.85 -3.62 12.43
C ARG A 13 17.19 -3.78 11.70
N GLN A 14 18.29 -3.97 12.41
CA GLN A 14 19.60 -4.16 11.77
C GLN A 14 19.66 -5.46 10.96
N ALA A 15 19.08 -6.54 11.48
CA ALA A 15 18.97 -7.79 10.74
C ALA A 15 18.15 -7.62 9.45
N LYS A 16 17.06 -6.83 9.51
CA LYS A 16 16.27 -6.49 8.32
C LYS A 16 17.11 -5.71 7.31
N LEU A 17 17.78 -4.63 7.72
CA LEU A 17 18.64 -3.82 6.84
C LEU A 17 19.75 -4.64 6.17
N LEU A 18 20.44 -5.49 6.93
CA LEU A 18 21.46 -6.40 6.39
C LEU A 18 20.88 -7.39 5.38
N ARG A 19 19.69 -7.93 5.67
CA ARG A 19 18.99 -8.82 4.73
C ARG A 19 18.62 -8.09 3.44
N CYS A 20 18.17 -6.84 3.51
CA CYS A 20 17.83 -6.03 2.34
C CYS A 20 19.06 -5.80 1.45
N LEU A 21 20.22 -5.49 2.05
CA LEU A 21 21.50 -5.39 1.32
C LEU A 21 21.92 -6.70 0.66
N ARG A 22 21.67 -7.85 1.28
CA ARG A 22 21.93 -9.16 0.63
C ARG A 22 20.97 -9.40 -0.52
N LYS A 23 19.68 -9.09 -0.35
CA LYS A 23 18.65 -9.27 -1.38
C LYS A 23 18.78 -8.30 -2.54
N SER A 24 19.43 -7.15 -2.38
CA SER A 24 19.66 -6.22 -3.47
C SER A 24 20.53 -6.78 -4.59
N ALA A 25 21.35 -7.81 -4.32
CA ALA A 25 22.12 -8.50 -5.35
C ALA A 25 21.24 -9.18 -6.42
N SER A 26 19.97 -9.44 -6.10
CA SER A 26 18.99 -10.00 -7.05
C SER A 26 18.33 -8.96 -7.95
N LEU A 27 18.53 -7.66 -7.68
CA LEU A 27 17.95 -6.57 -8.47
C LEU A 27 18.89 -6.23 -9.63
N LYS A 28 18.38 -6.34 -10.86
CA LYS A 28 19.09 -5.89 -12.05
C LYS A 28 18.56 -4.51 -12.45
N PRO A 29 19.40 -3.47 -12.54
CA PRO A 29 18.94 -2.18 -13.05
C PRO A 29 18.53 -2.37 -14.51
N ARG A 30 17.34 -1.87 -14.85
CA ARG A 30 16.84 -1.88 -16.22
C ARG A 30 16.94 -0.48 -16.83
N THR A 31 16.36 0.50 -16.15
CA THR A 31 16.50 1.92 -16.48
C THR A 31 16.58 2.73 -15.20
N VAL A 32 17.72 3.33 -14.89
CA VAL A 32 17.92 4.04 -13.61
C VAL A 32 18.13 5.52 -13.92
N ARG A 33 17.14 6.33 -13.55
CA ARG A 33 17.11 7.79 -13.72
C ARG A 33 17.19 8.52 -12.39
N THR A 34 17.86 7.94 -11.40
CA THR A 34 17.90 8.50 -10.03
C THR A 34 18.69 9.79 -9.92
N ASP A 35 19.47 10.14 -10.94
CA ASP A 35 20.16 11.41 -11.10
C ASP A 35 19.20 12.60 -11.36
N THR A 36 17.96 12.33 -11.79
CA THR A 36 16.93 13.38 -11.96
C THR A 36 16.21 13.73 -10.66
N ILE A 37 16.41 12.96 -9.59
CA ILE A 37 15.77 13.19 -8.29
C ILE A 37 16.36 14.44 -7.65
N ARG A 38 15.49 15.41 -7.32
CA ARG A 38 15.85 16.69 -6.70
C ARG A 38 15.61 16.67 -5.20
N PRO A 39 16.33 17.50 -4.41
CA PRO A 39 16.00 17.68 -3.00
C PRO A 39 14.52 18.04 -2.82
N ARG A 40 13.85 17.43 -1.84
CA ARG A 40 12.41 17.60 -1.52
C ARG A 40 11.42 16.96 -2.50
N ASP A 41 11.87 16.25 -3.54
CA ASP A 41 10.98 15.41 -4.32
C ASP A 41 10.29 14.37 -3.42
N ILE A 42 9.00 14.14 -3.67
CA ILE A 42 8.24 13.02 -3.09
C ILE A 42 8.43 11.82 -4.00
N LEU A 43 8.89 10.72 -3.41
CA LEU A 43 9.31 9.52 -4.14
C LEU A 43 8.32 8.38 -3.89
N ALA A 44 7.78 7.78 -4.96
CA ALA A 44 6.97 6.58 -4.85
C ALA A 44 7.83 5.32 -5.01
N PHE A 45 7.58 4.31 -4.17
CA PHE A 45 8.25 3.02 -4.20
C PHE A 45 7.23 1.90 -4.35
N VAL A 46 7.40 1.07 -5.38
CA VAL A 46 6.42 0.05 -5.76
C VAL A 46 7.14 -1.25 -6.12
N THR A 47 6.63 -2.39 -5.66
CA THR A 47 6.97 -3.69 -6.24
C THR A 47 5.74 -4.21 -6.95
N LEU A 48 5.90 -4.69 -8.18
CA LEU A 48 4.78 -5.13 -8.99
C LEU A 48 5.14 -6.33 -9.87
N ARG A 49 4.11 -6.92 -10.44
CA ARG A 49 4.22 -7.89 -11.53
C ARG A 49 2.90 -7.90 -12.31
N ASN A 50 2.98 -7.88 -13.62
CA ASN A 50 1.83 -7.97 -14.52
C ASN A 50 0.74 -6.93 -14.19
N GLU A 51 1.13 -5.66 -14.21
CA GLU A 51 0.26 -4.53 -13.83
C GLU A 51 0.06 -3.52 -14.97
N VAL A 52 0.40 -3.88 -16.23
CA VAL A 52 0.37 -2.94 -17.37
C VAL A 52 -1.00 -2.29 -17.54
N LEU A 53 -2.07 -3.02 -17.20
CA LEU A 53 -3.44 -2.53 -17.30
C LEU A 53 -3.75 -1.41 -16.29
N ARG A 54 -3.21 -1.48 -15.07
CA ARG A 54 -3.48 -0.49 -13.99
C ARG A 54 -2.48 0.66 -13.98
N LEU A 55 -1.28 0.43 -14.51
CA LEU A 55 -0.18 1.38 -14.46
C LEU A 55 -0.47 2.76 -15.06
N PRO A 56 -1.19 2.92 -16.19
CA PRO A 56 -1.48 4.25 -16.73
C PRO A 56 -2.22 5.14 -15.74
N TYR A 57 -3.34 4.65 -15.17
CA TYR A 57 -4.11 5.42 -14.19
C TYR A 57 -3.33 5.62 -12.89
N PHE A 58 -2.62 4.60 -12.41
CA PHE A 58 -1.79 4.70 -11.20
C PHE A 58 -0.73 5.81 -11.31
N LEU A 59 0.04 5.84 -12.41
CA LEU A 59 1.09 6.83 -12.60
C LEU A 59 0.49 8.23 -12.72
N ASP A 60 -0.58 8.39 -13.50
CA ASP A 60 -1.22 9.69 -13.72
C ASP A 60 -1.84 10.24 -12.43
N TYR A 61 -2.50 9.39 -11.63
CA TYR A 61 -3.01 9.76 -10.32
C TYR A 61 -1.89 10.30 -9.42
N TYR A 62 -0.79 9.55 -9.27
CA TYR A 62 0.27 9.95 -8.36
C TYR A 62 1.09 11.14 -8.86
N ARG A 63 1.28 11.28 -10.18
CA ARG A 63 1.84 12.50 -10.78
C ARG A 63 0.98 13.72 -10.46
N ALA A 64 -0.35 13.61 -10.60
CA ALA A 64 -1.28 14.68 -10.27
C ALA A 64 -1.27 15.02 -8.76
N GLN A 65 -1.10 14.02 -7.90
CA GLN A 65 -0.93 14.23 -6.45
C GLN A 65 0.44 14.82 -6.06
N GLY A 66 1.38 14.92 -7.01
CA GLY A 66 2.69 15.50 -6.79
C GLY A 66 3.77 14.49 -6.42
N VAL A 67 3.70 13.24 -6.86
CA VAL A 67 4.88 12.36 -6.89
C VAL A 67 5.78 12.79 -8.05
N GLN A 68 7.07 13.00 -7.79
CA GLN A 68 8.03 13.45 -8.81
C GLN A 68 8.82 12.30 -9.44
N HIS A 69 9.04 11.22 -8.71
CA HIS A 69 9.84 10.10 -9.20
C HIS A 69 9.35 8.76 -8.64
N PHE A 70 9.34 7.74 -9.49
CA PHE A 70 8.91 6.39 -9.15
C PHE A 70 10.12 5.44 -9.16
N LEU A 71 10.31 4.71 -8.06
CA LEU A 71 11.31 3.67 -7.93
C LEU A 71 10.59 2.32 -7.89
N ILE A 72 10.65 1.59 -9.00
CA ILE A 72 9.83 0.41 -9.24
C ILE A 72 10.70 -0.83 -9.33
N VAL A 73 10.27 -1.89 -8.64
CA VAL A 73 10.78 -3.25 -8.80
C VAL A 73 9.75 -4.07 -9.55
N ASP A 74 10.07 -4.44 -10.78
CA ASP A 74 9.29 -5.39 -11.57
C ASP A 74 9.78 -6.82 -11.29
N ASN A 75 8.91 -7.63 -10.70
CA ASN A 75 9.19 -9.02 -10.39
C ASN A 75 8.87 -9.96 -11.56
N GLY A 76 9.53 -9.70 -12.69
CA GLY A 76 9.58 -10.58 -13.85
C GLY A 76 8.30 -10.61 -14.68
N SER A 77 7.64 -9.46 -14.85
CA SER A 77 6.42 -9.34 -15.65
C SER A 77 6.57 -9.90 -17.06
N SER A 78 5.46 -10.34 -17.64
CA SER A 78 5.36 -10.94 -18.97
C SER A 78 4.22 -10.36 -19.82
N ASP A 79 3.59 -9.28 -19.36
CA ASP A 79 2.42 -8.64 -19.98
C ASP A 79 2.76 -7.31 -20.69
N GLY A 80 4.04 -6.96 -20.82
CA GLY A 80 4.48 -5.66 -21.34
C GLY A 80 4.67 -4.58 -20.26
N THR A 81 4.50 -4.91 -18.99
CA THR A 81 4.73 -3.97 -17.87
C THR A 81 6.13 -3.37 -17.90
N THR A 82 7.16 -4.20 -18.12
CA THR A 82 8.56 -3.75 -18.11
C THR A 82 8.80 -2.69 -19.18
N GLU A 83 8.39 -2.97 -20.41
CA GLU A 83 8.55 -2.08 -21.57
C GLU A 83 7.75 -0.78 -21.40
N TYR A 84 6.53 -0.87 -20.88
CA TYR A 84 5.71 0.30 -20.58
C TYR A 84 6.39 1.24 -19.58
N LEU A 85 6.97 0.69 -18.51
CA LEU A 85 7.66 1.44 -17.46
C LEU A 85 9.00 2.03 -17.92
N GLU A 86 9.74 1.33 -18.78
CA GLU A 86 10.97 1.84 -19.38
C GLU A 86 10.76 3.14 -20.15
N GLY A 87 9.60 3.26 -20.83
CA GLY A 87 9.21 4.45 -21.57
C GLY A 87 8.88 5.68 -20.71
N GLN A 88 8.71 5.52 -19.39
CA GLN A 88 8.32 6.61 -18.50
C GLN A 88 9.54 7.43 -18.03
N ARG A 89 9.54 8.74 -18.28
CA ARG A 89 10.68 9.64 -17.99
C ARG A 89 11.03 9.80 -16.51
N ASP A 90 10.05 9.58 -15.64
CA ASP A 90 10.07 9.77 -14.20
C ASP A 90 10.13 8.43 -13.43
N VAL A 91 10.45 7.34 -14.13
CA VAL A 91 10.60 6.00 -13.53
C VAL A 91 12.06 5.57 -13.54
N SER A 92 12.52 5.10 -12.37
CA SER A 92 13.68 4.23 -12.21
C SER A 92 13.21 2.79 -11.97
N LEU A 93 13.60 1.88 -12.84
CA LEU A 93 13.15 0.50 -12.90
C LEU A 93 14.29 -0.49 -12.62
N TRP A 94 14.02 -1.41 -11.69
CA TRP A 94 14.80 -2.62 -11.47
C TRP A 94 13.94 -3.83 -11.77
N VAL A 95 14.56 -4.87 -12.33
CA VAL A 95 13.91 -6.13 -12.66
C VAL A 95 14.52 -7.27 -11.85
N THR A 96 13.70 -8.25 -11.47
CA THR A 96 14.17 -9.47 -10.84
C THR A 96 13.22 -10.64 -11.05
N THR A 97 13.79 -11.83 -11.25
CA THR A 97 13.04 -13.09 -11.30
C THR A 97 13.16 -13.89 -10.00
N ASP A 98 13.80 -13.32 -8.97
CA ASP A 98 13.90 -13.98 -7.67
C ASP A 98 12.52 -14.10 -7.00
N SER A 99 12.39 -15.10 -6.12
CA SER A 99 11.16 -15.36 -5.38
C SER A 99 10.71 -14.16 -4.55
N TYR A 100 9.53 -13.64 -4.88
CA TYR A 100 8.82 -12.58 -4.19
C TYR A 100 8.62 -12.90 -2.71
N LYS A 101 8.16 -14.11 -2.39
CA LYS A 101 7.97 -14.61 -1.03
C LYS A 101 9.26 -14.62 -0.23
N ARG A 102 10.36 -15.11 -0.83
CA ARG A 102 11.69 -15.11 -0.18
C ARG A 102 12.26 -13.70 -0.01
N ALA A 103 11.79 -12.72 -0.76
CA ALA A 103 12.07 -11.30 -0.58
C ALA A 103 11.11 -10.61 0.42
N SER A 104 10.38 -11.39 1.22
CA SER A 104 9.36 -10.87 2.14
C SER A 104 8.29 -10.07 1.40
N TYR A 105 7.85 -10.57 0.25
CA TYR A 105 6.83 -9.95 -0.59
C TYR A 105 7.28 -8.55 -1.05
N GLY A 106 8.46 -8.49 -1.67
CA GLY A 106 9.06 -7.26 -2.21
C GLY A 106 9.68 -6.32 -1.18
N VAL A 107 9.32 -6.44 0.10
CA VAL A 107 9.78 -5.54 1.18
C VAL A 107 11.29 -5.49 1.31
N ASP A 108 12.00 -6.60 1.09
CA ASP A 108 13.46 -6.60 1.17
C ASP A 108 14.10 -5.76 0.05
N TRP A 109 13.53 -5.79 -1.16
CA TRP A 109 13.97 -4.99 -2.30
C TRP A 109 13.63 -3.51 -2.09
N LEU A 110 12.40 -3.20 -1.69
CA LEU A 110 11.98 -1.83 -1.43
C LEU A 110 12.79 -1.19 -0.31
N ASN A 111 13.03 -1.88 0.80
CA ASN A 111 13.88 -1.35 1.88
C ASN A 111 15.32 -1.04 1.40
N HIS A 112 15.87 -1.81 0.47
CA HIS A 112 17.18 -1.48 -0.12
C HIS A 112 17.11 -0.17 -0.92
N LEU A 113 16.12 -0.03 -1.80
CA LEU A 113 15.95 1.18 -2.59
C LEU A 113 15.64 2.40 -1.71
N LEU A 114 14.80 2.24 -0.70
CA LEU A 114 14.49 3.25 0.31
C LEU A 114 15.74 3.66 1.09
N TRP A 115 16.59 2.71 1.51
CA TRP A 115 17.85 3.00 2.17
C TRP A 115 18.80 3.80 1.26
N ARG A 116 18.85 3.47 -0.03
CA ARG A 116 19.75 4.08 -1.01
C ARG A 116 19.29 5.47 -1.47
N TYR A 117 18.00 5.62 -1.77
CA TYR A 117 17.44 6.78 -2.46
C TYR A 117 16.36 7.54 -1.68
N GLY A 118 15.70 6.91 -0.69
CA GLY A 118 14.60 7.56 0.04
C GLY A 118 15.06 8.54 1.12
N ALA A 119 16.31 8.45 1.59
CA ALA A 119 16.76 9.22 2.74
C ALA A 119 16.73 10.73 2.49
N GLY A 120 16.04 11.48 3.37
CA GLY A 120 15.86 12.93 3.22
C GLY A 120 14.65 13.33 2.37
N HIS A 121 13.88 12.35 1.90
CA HIS A 121 12.64 12.57 1.16
C HIS A 121 11.45 12.06 1.97
N TRP A 122 10.29 12.67 1.71
CA TRP A 122 9.03 11.98 1.96
C TRP A 122 8.87 10.89 0.90
N VAL A 123 8.65 9.67 1.37
CA VAL A 123 8.49 8.49 0.51
C VAL A 123 7.08 7.95 0.66
N LEU A 124 6.53 7.52 -0.45
CA LEU A 124 5.23 6.88 -0.55
C LEU A 124 5.42 5.43 -0.99
N VAL A 125 4.98 4.47 -0.19
CA VAL A 125 5.14 3.03 -0.48
C VAL A 125 3.77 2.39 -0.61
N LEU A 126 3.49 1.82 -1.77
CA LEU A 126 2.14 1.41 -2.19
C LEU A 126 2.20 0.22 -3.15
N ASP A 127 1.08 -0.51 -3.21
CA ASP A 127 0.80 -1.43 -4.32
C ASP A 127 0.08 -0.69 -5.47
N VAL A 128 0.10 -1.21 -6.71
CA VAL A 128 -0.46 -0.52 -7.89
C VAL A 128 -1.98 -0.33 -7.82
N ASP A 129 -2.67 -1.12 -7.01
CA ASP A 129 -4.11 -1.01 -6.76
C ASP A 129 -4.46 -0.23 -5.47
N GLU A 130 -3.49 0.44 -4.84
CA GLU A 130 -3.70 1.29 -3.66
C GLU A 130 -3.62 2.78 -4.00
N PHE A 131 -4.65 3.56 -3.66
CA PHE A 131 -4.77 4.99 -3.95
C PHE A 131 -4.98 5.80 -2.67
N LEU A 132 -4.01 6.66 -2.34
CA LEU A 132 -4.00 7.45 -1.11
C LEU A 132 -4.93 8.65 -1.22
N LEU A 133 -5.93 8.68 -0.36
CA LEU A 133 -6.74 9.83 -0.04
C LEU A 133 -6.34 10.40 1.32
N TYR A 134 -6.33 11.72 1.38
CA TYR A 134 -6.10 12.50 2.58
C TYR A 134 -6.99 13.75 2.53
N PRO A 135 -7.25 14.42 3.66
CA PRO A 135 -8.15 15.55 3.66
C PRO A 135 -7.62 16.65 2.72
N PHE A 136 -8.52 17.20 1.90
CA PHE A 136 -8.21 18.20 0.86
C PHE A 136 -7.32 17.70 -0.30
N CYS A 137 -7.20 16.39 -0.54
CA CYS A 137 -6.41 15.85 -1.66
C CYS A 137 -6.94 16.23 -3.07
N ASP A 138 -8.15 16.78 -3.15
CA ASP A 138 -8.75 17.36 -4.35
C ASP A 138 -8.19 18.75 -4.70
N THR A 139 -7.61 19.45 -3.73
CA THR A 139 -7.19 20.86 -3.86
C THR A 139 -5.76 21.12 -3.38
N ARG A 140 -5.17 20.20 -2.61
CA ARG A 140 -3.84 20.33 -2.02
C ARG A 140 -2.98 19.12 -2.39
N PRO A 141 -1.82 19.31 -3.04
CA PRO A 141 -0.93 18.21 -3.40
C PRO A 141 -0.21 17.64 -2.17
N LEU A 142 0.46 16.50 -2.34
CA LEU A 142 1.18 15.81 -1.26
C LEU A 142 2.23 16.70 -0.60
N GLN A 143 2.86 17.61 -1.35
CA GLN A 143 3.82 18.59 -0.83
C GLN A 143 3.23 19.41 0.32
N ALA A 144 2.00 19.89 0.15
CA ALA A 144 1.34 20.69 1.17
C ALA A 144 1.09 19.87 2.45
N LEU A 145 0.67 18.62 2.30
CA LEU A 145 0.53 17.69 3.42
C LEU A 145 1.88 17.43 4.12
N THR A 146 2.93 17.15 3.34
CA THR A 146 4.25 16.82 3.90
C THR A 146 4.92 18.00 4.58
N ASP A 147 4.79 19.21 4.04
CA ASP A 147 5.30 20.44 4.64
C ASP A 147 4.60 20.71 5.98
N TRP A 148 3.28 20.50 6.05
CA TRP A 148 2.54 20.61 7.29
C TRP A 148 2.94 19.52 8.29
N LEU A 149 3.07 18.26 7.87
CA LEU A 149 3.54 17.18 8.74
C LEU A 149 4.92 17.49 9.34
N ASP A 150 5.85 18.03 8.53
CA ASP A 150 7.16 18.47 9.00
C ASP A 150 7.04 19.62 10.01
N SER A 151 6.15 20.59 9.79
CA SER A 151 5.88 21.68 10.75
C SER A 151 5.33 21.17 12.10
N GLN A 152 4.60 20.06 12.08
CA GLN A 152 4.07 19.38 13.27
C GLN A 152 5.06 18.38 13.90
N GLY A 153 6.28 18.24 13.35
CA GLY A 153 7.27 17.26 13.80
C GLY A 153 6.84 15.81 13.57
N ARG A 154 5.84 15.56 12.71
CA ARG A 154 5.32 14.24 12.36
C ARG A 154 6.14 13.66 11.22
N ARG A 155 6.61 12.42 11.38
CA ARG A 155 7.50 11.74 10.40
C ARG A 155 6.80 10.68 9.57
N SER A 156 5.52 10.46 9.79
CA SER A 156 4.77 9.37 9.18
C SER A 156 3.29 9.67 9.23
N PHE A 157 2.57 9.27 8.18
CA PHE A 157 1.15 9.46 8.03
C PHE A 157 0.49 8.08 7.86
N GLY A 158 -0.50 7.81 8.72
CA GLY A 158 -1.24 6.56 8.72
C GLY A 158 -2.41 6.60 7.74
N ALA A 159 -2.69 5.47 7.13
CA ALA A 159 -3.88 5.32 6.31
C ALA A 159 -4.55 3.98 6.57
N MET A 160 -5.87 3.96 6.54
CA MET A 160 -6.63 2.72 6.56
C MET A 160 -6.87 2.24 5.13
N LEU A 161 -6.57 0.98 4.84
CA LEU A 161 -6.88 0.33 3.58
C LEU A 161 -8.39 0.05 3.51
N LEU A 162 -9.05 0.60 2.49
CA LEU A 162 -10.48 0.47 2.26
C LEU A 162 -10.72 -0.30 0.97
N ASP A 163 -11.22 -1.52 1.11
CA ASP A 163 -11.50 -2.40 -0.01
C ASP A 163 -12.71 -1.91 -0.82
N MET A 164 -12.48 -1.65 -2.10
CA MET A 164 -13.49 -1.15 -3.03
C MET A 164 -13.99 -2.27 -3.94
N TYR A 165 -15.29 -2.33 -4.19
CA TYR A 165 -15.93 -3.37 -5.01
C TYR A 165 -17.13 -2.84 -5.81
N PRO A 166 -17.51 -3.49 -6.93
CA PRO A 166 -18.66 -3.09 -7.73
C PRO A 166 -19.98 -3.50 -7.06
N LYS A 167 -21.08 -2.95 -7.57
CA LYS A 167 -22.42 -3.49 -7.32
C LYS A 167 -22.76 -4.51 -8.40
N GLY A 168 -23.06 -5.74 -8.00
CA GLY A 168 -23.21 -6.86 -8.91
C GLY A 168 -21.91 -7.68 -9.08
N PRO A 169 -21.92 -8.67 -9.98
CA PRO A 169 -20.79 -9.58 -10.14
C PRO A 169 -19.48 -8.87 -10.52
N ILE A 170 -18.36 -9.29 -9.93
CA ILE A 170 -17.04 -8.70 -10.17
C ILE A 170 -16.65 -8.71 -11.66
N ALA A 171 -17.03 -9.77 -12.38
CA ALA A 171 -16.71 -9.94 -13.80
C ALA A 171 -17.72 -9.25 -14.75
N ALA A 172 -18.71 -8.52 -14.24
CA ALA A 172 -19.77 -7.94 -15.07
C ALA A 172 -19.28 -6.76 -15.92
N GLN A 173 -18.26 -6.03 -15.46
CA GLN A 173 -17.71 -4.87 -16.16
C GLN A 173 -16.19 -5.02 -16.28
N PRO A 174 -15.66 -5.14 -17.51
CA PRO A 174 -14.23 -5.28 -17.70
C PRO A 174 -13.49 -3.97 -17.43
N TYR A 175 -12.37 -4.04 -16.70
CA TYR A 175 -11.52 -2.88 -16.46
C TYR A 175 -10.65 -2.58 -17.67
N GLN A 176 -10.56 -1.30 -18.06
CA GLN A 176 -9.77 -0.86 -19.20
C GLN A 176 -8.50 -0.10 -18.78
N ALA A 177 -7.45 -0.20 -19.59
CA ALA A 177 -6.20 0.50 -19.34
C ALA A 177 -6.42 2.02 -19.24
N GLY A 178 -5.94 2.63 -18.15
CA GLY A 178 -6.07 4.08 -17.91
C GLY A 178 -7.44 4.53 -17.39
N GLN A 179 -8.41 3.63 -17.26
CA GLN A 179 -9.68 3.94 -16.62
C GLN A 179 -9.49 4.17 -15.10
N ASN A 180 -10.28 5.06 -14.50
CA ASN A 180 -10.37 5.15 -13.05
C ASN A 180 -11.08 3.89 -12.51
N PRO A 181 -10.42 3.05 -11.70
CA PRO A 181 -11.01 1.81 -11.20
C PRO A 181 -12.23 2.04 -10.30
N PHE A 182 -12.36 3.22 -9.71
CA PHE A 182 -13.50 3.58 -8.84
C PHE A 182 -14.75 4.03 -9.61
N GLU A 183 -14.71 4.00 -10.94
CA GLU A 183 -15.91 4.01 -11.78
C GLU A 183 -16.62 2.65 -11.77
N ILE A 184 -15.87 1.56 -11.56
CA ILE A 184 -16.40 0.19 -11.47
C ILE A 184 -16.53 -0.20 -9.99
N ALA A 185 -15.43 -0.15 -9.24
CA ALA A 185 -15.36 -0.51 -7.83
C ALA A 185 -15.79 0.68 -6.95
N ARG A 186 -17.08 1.02 -6.99
CA ARG A 186 -17.62 2.25 -6.37
C ARG A 186 -18.11 2.07 -4.93
N TYR A 187 -18.25 0.84 -4.46
CA TYR A 187 -18.85 0.54 -3.16
C TYR A 187 -17.82 0.03 -2.15
N PHE A 188 -18.08 0.25 -0.87
CA PHE A 188 -17.27 -0.20 0.25
C PHE A 188 -18.12 -0.52 1.49
N ASP A 189 -17.53 -1.23 2.44
CA ASP A 189 -18.11 -1.43 3.77
C ASP A 189 -17.75 -0.22 4.66
N SER A 190 -18.73 0.57 5.10
CA SER A 190 -18.51 1.71 6.03
C SER A 190 -18.37 1.28 7.49
N GLY A 191 -19.21 0.33 7.92
CA GLY A 191 -18.88 -1.06 8.25
C GLY A 191 -17.82 -1.49 9.26
N ASN A 192 -18.24 -2.26 10.27
CA ASN A 192 -17.64 -3.59 10.58
C ASN A 192 -16.12 -3.73 10.87
N PHE A 193 -15.42 -2.67 11.27
CA PHE A 193 -14.00 -2.75 11.61
C PHE A 193 -13.75 -3.05 13.10
N SER A 194 -12.69 -3.82 13.35
CA SER A 194 -12.17 -4.08 14.68
C SER A 194 -10.72 -3.59 14.77
N ILE A 195 -10.37 -2.99 15.90
CA ILE A 195 -9.06 -2.39 16.12
C ILE A 195 -8.45 -3.01 17.38
N ARG A 196 -7.20 -3.47 17.26
CA ARG A 196 -6.41 -3.96 18.39
C ARG A 196 -5.04 -3.29 18.40
N HIS A 197 -4.61 -2.78 19.55
CA HIS A 197 -3.28 -2.22 19.67
C HIS A 197 -2.23 -3.33 19.79
N ASN A 198 -1.14 -3.22 19.02
CA ASN A 198 0.02 -4.10 19.11
C ASN A 198 1.16 -3.44 19.89
N PRO A 199 1.36 -3.79 21.18
CA PRO A 199 2.31 -3.10 22.05
C PRO A 199 3.77 -3.34 21.68
N LYS A 200 4.08 -4.37 20.87
CA LYS A 200 5.46 -4.64 20.43
C LYS A 200 5.93 -3.52 19.49
N TYR A 201 5.14 -3.23 18.46
CA TYR A 201 5.48 -2.28 17.41
C TYR A 201 4.73 -0.95 17.51
N ASN A 202 3.84 -0.77 18.50
CA ASN A 202 2.99 0.42 18.64
C ASN A 202 2.22 0.77 17.35
N ASN A 203 1.78 -0.24 16.59
CA ASN A 203 0.84 -0.06 15.51
C ASN A 203 -0.55 -0.53 15.94
N LEU A 204 -1.57 0.01 15.29
CA LEU A 204 -2.90 -0.55 15.33
C LEU A 204 -2.95 -1.77 14.41
N TRP A 205 -3.74 -2.77 14.79
CA TRP A 205 -4.10 -3.90 13.97
C TRP A 205 -5.59 -3.78 13.65
N ILE A 206 -5.88 -3.37 12.41
CA ILE A 206 -7.26 -3.12 11.95
C ILE A 206 -7.66 -4.29 11.05
N GLN A 207 -8.84 -4.87 11.29
CA GLN A 207 -9.42 -5.95 10.48
C GLN A 207 -10.91 -5.67 10.28
N GLY A 208 -11.46 -6.07 9.14
CA GLY A 208 -12.88 -5.92 8.83
C GLY A 208 -13.13 -5.88 7.33
N GLY A 209 -14.18 -5.17 6.94
CA GLY A 209 -14.58 -4.97 5.55
C GLY A 209 -14.98 -6.26 4.83
N VAL A 210 -15.08 -6.14 3.51
CA VAL A 210 -15.59 -7.20 2.63
C VAL A 210 -14.73 -8.46 2.68
N ARG A 211 -13.41 -8.33 2.86
CA ARG A 211 -12.52 -9.48 3.01
C ARG A 211 -12.80 -10.27 4.28
N GLN A 212 -13.16 -9.62 5.38
CA GLN A 212 -13.59 -10.33 6.59
C GLN A 212 -14.97 -10.96 6.41
N ARG A 213 -15.93 -10.19 5.89
CA ARG A 213 -17.34 -10.59 5.78
C ARG A 213 -17.56 -11.71 4.76
N VAL A 214 -16.89 -11.68 3.61
CA VAL A 214 -17.15 -12.59 2.48
C VAL A 214 -16.04 -13.62 2.34
N VAL A 215 -14.80 -13.17 2.22
CA VAL A 215 -13.66 -14.05 1.87
C VAL A 215 -13.21 -14.89 3.06
N MET A 216 -13.24 -14.31 4.26
CA MET A 216 -12.83 -14.95 5.51
C MET A 216 -14.02 -15.18 6.44
N ALA A 217 -15.24 -15.32 5.91
CA ALA A 217 -16.46 -15.48 6.69
C ALA A 217 -16.38 -16.60 7.75
N GLN A 218 -15.74 -17.73 7.38
CA GLN A 218 -15.55 -18.88 8.26
C GLN A 218 -14.36 -18.74 9.22
N THR A 219 -13.44 -17.80 8.96
CA THR A 219 -12.30 -17.51 9.84
C THR A 219 -12.02 -16.01 9.96
N PRO A 220 -12.93 -15.19 10.52
CA PRO A 220 -12.83 -13.72 10.50
C PRO A 220 -11.55 -13.20 11.16
N ALA A 221 -11.09 -13.86 12.23
CA ALA A 221 -9.85 -13.51 12.91
C ALA A 221 -8.58 -13.58 12.03
N ARG A 222 -8.65 -14.28 10.89
CA ARG A 222 -7.57 -14.41 9.90
C ARG A 222 -7.66 -13.39 8.75
N ALA A 223 -8.61 -12.46 8.80
CA ALA A 223 -8.72 -11.38 7.83
C ALA A 223 -7.41 -10.57 7.72
N PRO A 224 -7.02 -10.11 6.52
CA PRO A 224 -5.84 -9.28 6.35
C PRO A 224 -5.89 -7.99 7.18
N ALA A 225 -4.71 -7.45 7.50
CA ALA A 225 -4.62 -6.15 8.14
C ALA A 225 -5.00 -5.03 7.18
N LEU A 226 -5.71 -4.03 7.70
CA LEU A 226 -6.12 -2.83 6.98
C LEU A 226 -5.29 -1.61 7.39
N ASN A 227 -4.54 -1.64 8.50
CA ASN A 227 -3.70 -0.52 8.92
C ASN A 227 -2.46 -0.35 8.04
N LYS A 228 -2.21 0.81 7.46
CA LYS A 228 -1.02 1.08 6.63
C LYS A 228 -0.33 2.36 7.10
N THR A 229 0.96 2.46 6.84
CA THR A 229 1.75 3.68 7.02
C THR A 229 2.51 3.93 5.72
N PRO A 230 1.80 4.42 4.68
CA PRO A 230 2.36 4.48 3.32
C PRO A 230 3.28 5.69 3.12
N LEU A 231 3.07 6.80 3.84
CA LEU A 231 3.79 8.06 3.65
C LEU A 231 4.70 8.34 4.86
N VAL A 232 6.01 8.42 4.63
CA VAL A 232 7.03 8.52 5.70
C VAL A 232 8.15 9.48 5.31
N ASN A 233 8.54 10.38 6.20
CA ASN A 233 9.78 11.15 6.07
C ASN A 233 10.95 10.21 6.35
N TRP A 234 11.64 9.77 5.30
CA TRP A 234 12.47 8.59 5.38
C TRP A 234 13.91 8.87 5.84
N SER A 235 14.43 7.94 6.65
CA SER A 235 15.82 7.93 7.10
C SER A 235 16.46 6.59 6.80
N ARG A 236 17.76 6.57 6.48
CA ARG A 236 18.55 5.33 6.30
C ARG A 236 18.50 4.37 7.50
N LYS A 237 18.08 4.86 8.66
CA LYS A 237 17.95 4.07 9.90
C LYS A 237 16.59 3.37 9.99
N TYR A 238 15.69 3.53 9.03
CA TYR A 238 14.33 3.00 9.05
C TYR A 238 14.22 1.72 8.23
N ALA A 239 13.25 0.87 8.56
CA ALA A 239 12.94 -0.32 7.77
C ALA A 239 11.46 -0.70 7.95
N TYR A 240 10.81 -1.05 6.85
CA TYR A 240 9.55 -1.80 6.88
C TYR A 240 9.83 -3.26 7.27
N ILE A 241 9.07 -3.78 8.23
CA ILE A 241 9.24 -5.15 8.74
C ILE A 241 8.25 -6.10 8.07
N SER A 242 7.00 -5.67 7.89
CA SER A 242 5.91 -6.49 7.35
C SER A 242 5.01 -5.65 6.44
N SER A 243 5.27 -5.70 5.13
CA SER A 243 4.70 -4.78 4.12
C SER A 243 4.75 -3.33 4.65
N THR A 244 3.75 -2.51 4.34
CA THR A 244 3.59 -1.15 4.83
C THR A 244 2.78 -1.07 6.14
N HIS A 245 2.55 -2.20 6.82
CA HIS A 245 1.79 -2.27 8.07
C HIS A 245 2.61 -1.98 9.33
N THR A 246 3.94 -2.11 9.25
CA THR A 246 4.83 -2.03 10.43
C THR A 246 6.23 -1.58 10.07
N LEU A 247 6.69 -0.51 10.73
CA LEU A 247 8.05 0.03 10.62
C LEU A 247 8.86 -0.14 11.91
N LEU A 248 10.18 -0.10 11.75
CA LEU A 248 11.11 0.20 12.84
C LEU A 248 11.97 1.43 12.49
N PRO A 249 12.20 2.36 13.43
CA PRO A 249 11.81 2.33 14.84
C PRO A 249 10.30 2.49 15.06
N ARG A 250 9.79 1.83 16.10
CA ARG A 250 8.35 1.69 16.37
C ARG A 250 7.57 2.99 16.57
N GLY A 251 8.26 4.11 16.81
CA GLY A 251 7.64 5.43 16.91
C GLY A 251 7.00 5.92 15.60
N LEU A 252 7.45 5.40 14.46
CA LEU A 252 6.84 5.68 13.14
C LEU A 252 5.45 5.05 12.98
N ASN A 253 5.09 4.10 13.83
CA ASN A 253 3.79 3.44 13.77
C ASN A 253 2.73 4.16 14.63
N LYS A 254 3.13 5.17 15.42
CA LYS A 254 2.21 5.98 16.24
C LYS A 254 1.52 7.04 15.37
N VAL A 255 0.66 6.57 14.49
CA VAL A 255 -0.15 7.37 13.55
C VAL A 255 -1.57 7.60 14.07
N TYR A 256 -1.77 7.46 15.38
CA TYR A 256 -3.04 7.59 16.08
C TYR A 256 -2.81 8.26 17.44
N ASP A 257 -3.86 8.85 18.01
CA ASP A 257 -3.82 9.46 19.34
C ASP A 257 -4.38 8.50 20.40
N GLU A 258 -3.83 8.55 21.62
CA GLU A 258 -4.25 7.73 22.77
C GLU A 258 -4.95 8.57 23.86
N SER A 259 -4.99 9.89 23.70
CA SER A 259 -5.47 10.89 24.68
C SER A 259 -6.82 11.54 24.30
N GLY A 260 -7.49 11.02 23.27
CA GLY A 260 -8.78 11.53 22.80
C GLY A 260 -8.68 12.72 21.83
N GLY A 261 -7.49 13.04 21.34
CA GLY A 261 -7.30 13.92 20.19
C GLY A 261 -7.46 13.18 18.86
N GLU A 262 -7.38 13.92 17.76
CA GLU A 262 -7.41 13.35 16.41
C GLU A 262 -6.11 13.65 15.66
N PHE A 263 -5.44 12.61 15.19
CA PHE A 263 -4.33 12.77 14.26
C PHE A 263 -4.85 12.77 12.84
N ALA A 264 -4.31 13.66 12.01
CA ALA A 264 -4.53 13.60 10.57
C ALA A 264 -4.16 12.21 10.05
N SER A 265 -5.10 11.59 9.35
CA SER A 265 -5.01 10.24 8.80
C SER A 265 -5.74 10.18 7.47
N GLY A 266 -5.39 9.18 6.66
CA GLY A 266 -5.97 9.00 5.33
C GLY A 266 -6.62 7.64 5.14
N VAL A 267 -7.03 7.40 3.91
CA VAL A 267 -7.50 6.11 3.43
C VAL A 267 -6.70 5.71 2.20
N LEU A 268 -6.36 4.43 2.09
CA LEU A 268 -5.91 3.84 0.83
C LEU A 268 -7.11 3.15 0.20
N LEU A 269 -7.71 3.76 -0.83
CA LEU A 269 -8.72 3.07 -1.63
C LEU A 269 -8.04 1.92 -2.36
N HIS A 270 -8.58 0.72 -2.23
CA HIS A 270 -7.97 -0.51 -2.73
C HIS A 270 -8.85 -1.13 -3.82
N ALA A 271 -8.41 -0.94 -5.07
CA ALA A 271 -9.08 -1.40 -6.28
C ALA A 271 -8.82 -2.89 -6.58
N LYS A 272 -8.96 -3.74 -5.56
CA LYS A 272 -8.65 -5.17 -5.69
C LYS A 272 -9.69 -5.92 -6.51
N PHE A 273 -10.96 -5.62 -6.27
CA PHE A 273 -12.11 -6.37 -6.78
C PHE A 273 -12.56 -5.84 -8.15
N LEU A 274 -11.71 -6.09 -9.15
CA LEU A 274 -12.00 -5.90 -10.57
C LEU A 274 -12.00 -7.25 -11.28
N ASP A 275 -12.52 -7.31 -12.51
CA ASP A 275 -12.55 -8.51 -13.36
C ASP A 275 -11.19 -9.26 -13.43
N THR A 276 -10.09 -8.51 -13.46
CA THR A 276 -8.71 -9.03 -13.44
C THR A 276 -8.32 -9.87 -12.22
N ILE A 277 -9.08 -9.80 -11.11
CA ILE A 277 -8.72 -10.51 -9.86
C ILE A 277 -8.68 -12.02 -10.03
N LEU A 278 -9.54 -12.59 -10.88
CA LEU A 278 -9.66 -14.04 -11.05
C LEU A 278 -8.46 -14.61 -11.80
N GLU A 279 -8.06 -13.98 -12.90
CA GLU A 279 -6.87 -14.35 -13.67
C GLU A 279 -5.61 -14.20 -12.82
N LYS A 280 -5.49 -13.05 -12.12
CA LYS A 280 -4.39 -12.83 -11.18
C LYS A 280 -4.34 -13.91 -10.11
N ALA A 281 -5.47 -14.24 -9.48
CA ALA A 281 -5.52 -15.26 -8.44
C ALA A 281 -5.07 -16.64 -8.95
N GLN A 282 -5.42 -17.00 -10.20
CA GLN A 282 -4.98 -18.26 -10.81
C GLN A 282 -3.48 -18.29 -11.09
N GLU A 283 -2.93 -17.25 -11.73
CA GLU A 283 -1.47 -17.13 -11.98
C GLU A 283 -0.71 -17.28 -10.66
N GLU A 284 -1.16 -16.51 -9.68
CA GLU A 284 -0.53 -16.42 -8.39
C GLU A 284 -0.56 -17.77 -7.65
N LEU A 285 -1.67 -18.48 -7.63
CA LEU A 285 -1.75 -19.82 -7.05
C LEU A 285 -0.78 -20.81 -7.69
N GLN A 286 -0.59 -20.77 -9.01
CA GLN A 286 0.36 -21.62 -9.72
C GLN A 286 1.81 -21.30 -9.34
N ARG A 287 2.14 -20.02 -9.12
CA ARG A 287 3.50 -19.59 -8.76
C ARG A 287 3.89 -19.90 -7.32
N GLY A 288 2.92 -19.97 -6.41
CA GLY A 288 3.19 -20.28 -4.99
C GLY A 288 3.94 -19.17 -4.22
N GLU A 289 3.98 -17.95 -4.76
CA GLU A 289 4.72 -16.79 -4.23
C GLU A 289 3.93 -15.97 -3.17
N HIS A 290 2.86 -16.54 -2.62
CA HIS A 290 1.83 -15.85 -1.83
C HIS A 290 2.10 -15.55 -0.38
N TYR A 291 1.55 -14.41 0.07
CA TYR A 291 1.42 -14.10 1.48
C TYR A 291 0.57 -15.16 2.20
N ALA A 292 1.01 -15.52 3.41
CA ALA A 292 0.34 -16.51 4.26
C ALA A 292 0.08 -17.89 3.61
N GLY A 293 0.90 -18.32 2.63
CA GLY A 293 0.82 -19.66 2.04
C GLY A 293 -0.41 -19.87 1.16
N SER A 294 -0.76 -18.85 0.37
CA SER A 294 -1.92 -18.85 -0.55
C SER A 294 -3.28 -18.89 0.14
N ARG A 295 -3.37 -18.63 1.45
CA ARG A 295 -4.65 -18.67 2.16
C ARG A 295 -5.67 -17.69 1.60
N GLU A 296 -5.24 -16.45 1.33
CA GLU A 296 -6.11 -15.41 0.79
C GLU A 296 -6.55 -15.75 -0.64
N TYR A 297 -5.62 -16.16 -1.50
CA TYR A 297 -5.93 -16.52 -2.89
C TYR A 297 -6.73 -17.82 -3.05
N ARG A 298 -6.52 -18.81 -2.17
CA ARG A 298 -7.40 -20.00 -2.09
C ARG A 298 -8.80 -19.61 -1.64
N ALA A 299 -8.91 -18.69 -0.67
CA ALA A 299 -10.21 -18.18 -0.26
C ALA A 299 -10.86 -17.38 -1.39
N TYR A 300 -10.11 -16.58 -2.15
CA TYR A 300 -10.63 -15.91 -3.35
C TYR A 300 -11.11 -16.92 -4.39
N GLN A 301 -10.34 -17.95 -4.72
CA GLN A 301 -10.77 -18.96 -5.68
C GLN A 301 -11.99 -19.76 -5.20
N ALA A 302 -12.08 -20.05 -3.90
CA ALA A 302 -13.18 -20.81 -3.32
C ALA A 302 -14.44 -19.98 -3.12
N SER A 303 -14.31 -18.68 -2.86
CA SER A 303 -15.41 -17.78 -2.55
C SER A 303 -15.86 -16.98 -3.77
N LEU A 304 -14.93 -16.35 -4.49
CA LEU A 304 -15.19 -15.51 -5.67
C LEU A 304 -15.45 -16.39 -6.90
N SER A 305 -16.71 -16.72 -7.15
CA SER A 305 -17.14 -17.15 -8.48
C SER A 305 -17.32 -15.93 -9.40
N HIS A 306 -17.32 -16.14 -10.72
CA HIS A 306 -17.64 -15.07 -11.69
C HIS A 306 -18.99 -14.37 -11.44
N SER A 307 -19.90 -15.03 -10.71
CA SER A 307 -21.23 -14.53 -10.38
C SER A 307 -21.34 -13.95 -8.97
N GLN A 308 -20.28 -13.95 -8.16
CA GLN A 308 -20.38 -13.51 -6.78
C GLN A 308 -20.54 -11.99 -6.71
N ASP A 309 -21.63 -11.57 -6.08
CA ASP A 309 -21.85 -10.18 -5.69
C ASP A 309 -21.28 -9.95 -4.28
N LEU A 310 -20.36 -8.99 -4.18
CA LEU A 310 -19.78 -8.56 -2.90
C LEU A 310 -20.68 -7.54 -2.21
N TRP A 311 -21.50 -6.84 -2.98
CA TRP A 311 -22.39 -5.79 -2.52
C TRP A 311 -23.52 -6.36 -1.66
N CYS A 312 -23.94 -5.60 -0.66
CA CYS A 312 -25.16 -5.86 0.11
C CYS A 312 -25.84 -4.53 0.48
N GLU A 313 -27.00 -4.59 1.13
CA GLU A 313 -27.76 -3.40 1.56
C GLU A 313 -26.98 -2.46 2.51
N TRP A 314 -25.91 -2.96 3.15
CA TRP A 314 -25.04 -2.19 4.05
C TRP A 314 -23.82 -1.57 3.34
N SER A 315 -23.64 -1.87 2.04
CA SER A 315 -22.58 -1.30 1.23
C SER A 315 -22.86 0.17 0.95
N THR A 316 -21.83 1.01 1.10
CA THR A 316 -21.90 2.46 0.89
C THR A 316 -21.24 2.82 -0.43
N GLU A 317 -21.89 3.66 -1.24
CA GLU A 317 -21.28 4.21 -2.46
C GLU A 317 -20.27 5.29 -2.10
N TYR A 318 -19.09 5.26 -2.71
CA TYR A 318 -18.05 6.26 -2.55
C TYR A 318 -18.37 7.53 -3.34
N ILE A 319 -18.30 8.66 -2.65
CA ILE A 319 -18.57 9.99 -3.21
C ILE A 319 -17.27 10.81 -3.25
N ASN A 320 -16.62 11.02 -2.10
CA ASN A 320 -15.39 11.80 -1.98
C ASN A 320 -14.72 11.60 -0.60
N TRP A 321 -13.59 12.28 -0.38
CA TRP A 321 -12.86 12.21 0.90
C TRP A 321 -13.66 12.79 2.09
N ARG A 322 -14.53 13.79 1.88
CA ARG A 322 -15.34 14.39 2.97
C ARG A 322 -16.32 13.37 3.53
N GLN A 323 -16.90 12.53 2.66
CA GLN A 323 -17.75 11.42 3.10
C GLN A 323 -16.97 10.47 4.02
N LEU A 324 -15.74 10.11 3.67
CA LEU A 324 -14.92 9.20 4.47
C LEU A 324 -14.53 9.80 5.83
N GLU A 325 -14.33 11.11 5.89
CA GLU A 325 -14.12 11.84 7.15
C GLU A 325 -15.39 11.82 8.02
N ILE A 326 -16.56 12.14 7.46
CA ILE A 326 -17.86 12.11 8.18
C ILE A 326 -18.15 10.70 8.72
N LEU A 327 -17.77 9.66 7.98
CA LEU A 327 -17.92 8.26 8.41
C LEU A 327 -16.88 7.83 9.46
N GLY A 328 -15.91 8.69 9.80
CA GLY A 328 -14.86 8.40 10.78
C GLY A 328 -13.79 7.42 10.28
N LEU A 329 -13.67 7.20 8.97
CA LEU A 329 -12.67 6.30 8.36
C LEU A 329 -11.31 6.99 8.17
N MET A 330 -11.31 8.31 8.17
CA MET A 330 -10.13 9.17 8.21
C MET A 330 -10.44 10.40 9.04
N SER A 331 -9.42 11.10 9.49
CA SER A 331 -9.57 12.37 10.21
C SER A 331 -8.67 13.43 9.60
N LYS A 332 -9.16 14.67 9.58
CA LYS A 332 -8.35 15.83 9.26
C LYS A 332 -7.44 16.27 10.41
N GLY A 333 -7.77 15.93 11.66
CA GLY A 333 -7.07 16.46 12.83
C GLY A 333 -6.94 17.99 12.73
N ASP A 334 -5.72 18.50 12.91
CA ASP A 334 -5.39 19.93 12.79
C ASP A 334 -5.03 20.37 11.35
N TRP A 335 -5.14 19.48 10.36
CA TRP A 335 -4.96 19.83 8.95
C TRP A 335 -6.24 20.45 8.41
N ALA A 336 -6.22 21.75 8.12
CA ALA A 336 -7.38 22.54 7.70
C ALA A 336 -7.07 23.42 6.50
#